data_AF-A0A5C7Y018-F1
#
_entry.id   AF-A0A5C7Y018-F1
#
_cell.length_a   1.000
_cell.length_b   1.000
_cell.length_c   1.000
_cell.angle_alpha   90.00
_cell.angle_beta   90.00
_cell.angle_gamma   90.00
#
_symmetry.space_group_name_H-M   'P 1'
#
loop_
_entity.id
_entity.type
_entity.pdbx_description
1 polymer ?
#
loop_
_entity_poly.entity_id
_entity_poly.type
_entity_poly.pdbx_seq_one_letter_code
_entity_poly.pdbx_strand_id
1 'polypeptide(L)'
;MGEQPRQEQLDLAGIDTRHDAAPVSEPVQAGLFPDDSVPDELVGYRGPSACQIAGITYRQLDYWARTSLVVPSIRGAAGSGSQRLYSFKDILVLKIVKRLLDTGISLHNIRVAVDHLRQRGVQDLANITLFSDGTTVYECTSA
;
A
#
# COMPACT_ATOMS: atom_id res chain seq x y z
N MET A 1 -24.39 -42.76 -67.26
CA MET A 1 -24.53 -43.63 -66.08
C MET A 1 -23.53 -43.15 -65.05
N GLY A 2 -24.01 -42.56 -63.96
CA GLY A 2 -23.26 -41.71 -63.03
C GLY A 2 -24.16 -40.56 -62.56
N GLU A 3 -25.25 -40.92 -61.89
CA GLU A 3 -26.25 -40.03 -61.30
C GLU A 3 -25.74 -39.40 -59.98
N GLN A 4 -25.98 -38.08 -59.83
CA GLN A 4 -26.34 -37.33 -58.60
C GLN A 4 -25.35 -37.23 -57.39
N PRO A 5 -25.54 -36.30 -56.41
CA PRO A 5 -26.23 -34.99 -56.39
C PRO A 5 -25.50 -33.87 -55.58
N ARG A 6 -26.22 -32.76 -55.39
CA ARG A 6 -25.99 -31.48 -54.68
C ARG A 6 -25.89 -31.53 -53.13
N GLN A 7 -25.11 -30.57 -52.61
CA GLN A 7 -25.27 -29.66 -51.43
C GLN A 7 -25.54 -30.16 -50.00
N GLU A 8 -24.67 -29.71 -49.07
CA GLU A 8 -25.01 -29.13 -47.74
C GLU A 8 -23.77 -28.33 -47.27
N GLN A 9 -23.73 -27.00 -47.44
CA GLN A 9 -23.99 -25.97 -46.41
C GLN A 9 -23.41 -26.27 -45.02
N LEU A 10 -22.29 -25.60 -44.69
CA LEU A 10 -21.93 -25.25 -43.32
C LEU A 10 -21.47 -23.79 -43.27
N ASP A 11 -22.24 -23.01 -42.53
CA ASP A 11 -22.16 -21.57 -42.35
C ASP A 11 -20.94 -21.11 -41.53
N LEU A 12 -20.32 -20.04 -42.03
CA LEU A 12 -19.94 -18.82 -41.32
C LEU A 12 -19.65 -18.88 -39.80
N ALA A 13 -18.38 -18.86 -39.40
CA ALA A 13 -17.91 -18.16 -38.19
C ALA A 13 -16.38 -18.11 -38.09
N GLY A 14 -15.83 -16.92 -37.80
CA GLY A 14 -14.58 -16.81 -37.04
C GLY A 14 -13.32 -16.30 -37.74
N ILE A 15 -13.38 -15.12 -38.35
CA ILE A 15 -12.21 -14.22 -38.38
C ILE A 15 -12.06 -13.67 -36.96
N ASP A 16 -11.04 -14.10 -36.22
CA ASP A 16 -10.59 -13.36 -35.04
C ASP A 16 -9.07 -13.49 -34.89
N THR A 17 -8.37 -12.64 -35.65
CA THR A 17 -6.95 -12.34 -35.51
C THR A 17 -6.76 -11.61 -34.18
N ARG A 18 -6.65 -12.35 -33.07
CA ARG A 18 -6.35 -11.73 -31.77
C ARG A 18 -4.87 -11.39 -31.68
N HIS A 19 -4.59 -10.13 -31.99
CA HIS A 19 -3.50 -9.34 -31.43
C HIS A 19 -3.44 -9.56 -29.91
N ASP A 20 -2.42 -10.24 -29.41
CA ASP A 20 -2.03 -10.09 -28.01
C ASP A 20 -0.90 -9.06 -27.96
N ALA A 21 -1.32 -7.80 -27.93
CA ALA A 21 -0.45 -6.67 -27.73
C ALA A 21 0.02 -6.64 -26.28
N ALA A 22 1.33 -6.52 -26.09
CA ALA A 22 1.98 -6.25 -24.81
C ALA A 22 1.23 -5.16 -24.01
N PRO A 23 1.23 -5.21 -22.66
CA PRO A 23 0.60 -4.17 -21.87
C PRO A 23 1.31 -2.84 -22.14
N VAL A 24 0.63 -1.98 -22.89
CA VAL A 24 1.03 -0.61 -23.15
C VAL A 24 1.05 0.08 -21.78
N SER A 25 2.25 0.36 -21.29
CA SER A 25 2.43 1.15 -20.08
C SER A 25 1.96 2.56 -20.44
N GLU A 26 0.79 2.95 -19.96
CA GLU A 26 0.27 4.30 -20.18
C GLU A 26 1.33 5.32 -19.73
N PRO A 27 1.63 6.36 -20.54
CA PRO A 27 2.54 7.39 -20.12
C PRO A 27 1.91 8.13 -18.94
N VAL A 28 2.50 7.96 -17.75
CA VAL A 28 2.14 8.75 -16.56
C VAL A 28 2.48 10.20 -16.89
N GLN A 29 1.44 10.98 -17.20
CA GLN A 29 1.58 12.40 -17.50
C GLN A 29 2.05 13.12 -16.23
N ALA A 30 3.26 13.68 -16.27
CA ALA A 30 3.77 14.55 -15.21
C ALA A 30 2.82 15.73 -15.05
N GLY A 31 2.37 15.97 -13.82
CA GLY A 31 1.16 16.73 -13.59
C GLY A 31 1.33 18.24 -13.72
N LEU A 32 0.18 18.85 -13.97
CA LEU A 32 -0.01 20.24 -14.36
C LEU A 32 -0.33 21.14 -13.16
N PHE A 33 -0.33 20.61 -11.93
CA PHE A 33 -0.74 21.34 -10.74
C PHE A 33 0.37 21.38 -9.68
N PRO A 34 0.49 22.48 -8.90
CA PRO A 34 1.55 22.65 -7.89
C PRO A 34 1.53 21.60 -6.77
N ASP A 35 0.44 20.86 -6.59
CA ASP A 35 0.26 19.80 -5.60
C ASP A 35 -0.02 18.46 -6.30
N ASP A 36 0.99 17.96 -7.00
CA ASP A 36 1.01 16.67 -7.71
C ASP A 36 1.04 15.45 -6.78
N SER A 37 0.63 15.61 -5.52
CA SER A 37 0.52 14.50 -4.59
C SER A 37 -0.72 13.67 -4.97
N VAL A 38 -0.48 12.49 -5.56
CA VAL A 38 -1.54 11.49 -5.73
C VAL A 38 -2.17 11.26 -4.35
N PRO A 39 -3.50 11.39 -4.18
CA PRO A 39 -4.14 11.12 -2.90
C PRO A 39 -3.70 9.76 -2.38
N ASP A 40 -3.28 9.71 -1.11
CA ASP A 40 -2.68 8.53 -0.48
C ASP A 40 -3.61 7.29 -0.53
N GLU A 41 -4.89 7.53 -0.80
CA GLU A 41 -5.95 6.54 -0.95
C GLU A 41 -5.93 5.78 -2.30
N LEU A 42 -5.23 6.30 -3.32
CA LEU A 42 -5.22 5.74 -4.69
C LEU A 42 -4.05 4.79 -4.97
N VAL A 43 -3.00 4.79 -4.15
CA VAL A 43 -1.80 3.95 -4.34
C VAL A 43 -1.47 3.20 -3.05
N GLY A 44 -1.48 1.86 -3.10
CA GLY A 44 -1.21 1.01 -1.94
C GLY A 44 0.02 0.13 -2.06
N TYR A 45 0.84 0.14 -1.01
CA TYR A 45 2.01 -0.72 -0.86
C TYR A 45 1.60 -2.10 -0.31
N ARG A 46 2.10 -3.16 -0.96
CA ARG A 46 1.92 -4.55 -0.51
C ARG A 46 2.86 -4.87 0.64
N GLY A 47 2.56 -5.92 1.41
CA GLY A 47 3.38 -6.38 2.54
C GLY A 47 4.89 -6.44 2.25
N PRO A 48 5.35 -7.10 1.16
CA PRO A 48 6.78 -7.14 0.83
C PRO A 48 7.41 -5.75 0.63
N SER A 49 6.75 -4.88 -0.13
CA SER A 49 7.21 -3.50 -0.35
C SER A 49 7.21 -2.68 0.94
N ALA A 50 6.16 -2.79 1.74
CA ALA A 50 6.06 -2.13 3.03
C ALA A 50 7.20 -2.52 3.98
N CYS A 51 7.50 -3.82 4.06
CA CYS A 51 8.63 -4.36 4.83
C CYS A 51 9.97 -3.77 4.36
N GLN A 52 10.20 -3.77 3.05
CA GLN A 52 11.44 -3.25 2.46
C GLN A 52 11.64 -1.76 2.76
N ILE A 53 10.60 -0.94 2.58
CA ILE A 53 10.68 0.52 2.75
C ILE A 53 10.83 0.90 4.23
N ALA A 54 10.05 0.26 5.11
CA ALA A 54 10.14 0.50 6.56
C ALA A 54 11.37 -0.16 7.20
N GLY A 55 12.01 -1.11 6.51
CA GLY A 55 13.14 -1.87 7.01
C GLY A 55 12.76 -2.82 8.15
N ILE A 56 11.61 -3.48 8.05
CA ILE A 56 11.08 -4.42 9.05
C ILE A 56 10.88 -5.80 8.43
N THR A 57 10.81 -6.82 9.27
CA THR A 57 10.48 -8.18 8.82
C THR A 57 8.98 -8.34 8.59
N TYR A 58 8.61 -9.31 7.74
CA TYR A 58 7.19 -9.66 7.53
C TYR A 58 6.48 -10.07 8.82
N ARG A 59 7.18 -10.74 9.75
CA ARG A 59 6.63 -11.11 11.05
C ARG A 59 6.31 -9.89 11.91
N GLN A 60 7.18 -8.87 11.92
CA GLN A 60 6.90 -7.61 12.62
C GLN A 60 5.67 -6.92 12.02
N LEU A 61 5.60 -6.82 10.69
CA LEU A 61 4.44 -6.25 10.01
C LEU A 61 3.14 -6.99 10.36
N ASP A 62 3.15 -8.32 10.29
CA ASP A 62 1.96 -9.11 10.60
C ASP A 62 1.57 -9.02 12.09
N TYR A 63 2.55 -9.07 12.99
CA TYR A 63 2.31 -8.91 14.43
C TYR A 63 1.71 -7.54 14.75
N TRP A 64 2.22 -6.46 14.16
CA TRP A 64 1.70 -5.11 14.38
C TRP A 64 0.30 -4.91 13.79
N ALA A 65 0.01 -5.50 12.62
CA ALA A 65 -1.34 -5.51 12.06
C ALA A 65 -2.32 -6.30 12.93
N ARG A 66 -1.92 -7.48 13.40
CA ARG A 66 -2.76 -8.35 14.25
C ARG A 66 -3.02 -7.74 15.63
N THR A 67 -2.08 -6.98 16.17
CA THR A 67 -2.21 -6.27 17.47
C THR A 67 -2.74 -4.84 17.33
N SER A 68 -3.14 -4.44 16.13
CA SER A 68 -3.65 -3.11 15.79
C SER A 68 -2.69 -1.94 16.06
N LEU A 69 -1.40 -2.20 16.21
CA LEU A 69 -0.37 -1.16 16.36
C LEU A 69 -0.21 -0.36 15.06
N VAL A 70 -0.23 -1.04 13.90
CA VAL A 70 -0.33 -0.41 12.57
C VAL A 70 -1.16 -1.33 11.69
N VAL A 71 -2.30 -0.84 11.21
CA VAL A 71 -3.21 -1.59 10.32
C VAL A 71 -3.18 -0.98 8.93
N PRO A 72 -3.36 -1.76 7.86
CA PRO A 72 -3.46 -1.22 6.51
C PRO A 72 -4.69 -0.32 6.38
N SER A 73 -4.48 0.92 5.95
CA SER A 73 -5.54 1.93 5.82
C SER A 73 -6.28 1.87 4.48
N ILE A 74 -5.63 1.41 3.40
CA ILE A 74 -6.27 1.31 2.07
C ILE A 74 -7.09 0.04 1.96
N ARG A 75 -6.51 -1.11 2.35
CA ARG A 75 -7.22 -2.40 2.28
C ARG A 75 -6.75 -3.35 3.35
N GLY A 76 -7.69 -3.80 4.17
CA GLY A 76 -7.52 -4.88 5.14
C GLY A 76 -7.39 -6.26 4.50
N ALA A 77 -7.20 -7.28 5.33
CA ALA A 77 -7.37 -8.66 4.90
C ALA A 77 -8.87 -9.03 4.96
N ALA A 78 -9.42 -9.50 3.85
CA ALA A 78 -10.77 -10.01 3.71
C ALA A 78 -10.72 -11.44 3.11
N GLY A 79 -10.47 -12.44 3.97
CA GLY A 79 -10.42 -13.84 3.58
C GLY A 79 -9.13 -14.28 2.85
N SER A 80 -9.14 -15.53 2.37
CA SER A 80 -8.00 -16.15 1.68
C SER A 80 -7.69 -15.43 0.35
N GLY A 81 -6.43 -15.10 0.11
CA GLY A 81 -5.97 -14.42 -1.12
C GLY A 81 -6.13 -12.90 -1.13
N SER A 82 -6.80 -12.31 -0.14
CA SER A 82 -6.89 -10.85 -0.03
C SER A 82 -5.54 -10.21 0.31
N GLN A 83 -5.23 -9.13 -0.39
CA GLN A 83 -3.96 -8.41 -0.21
C GLN A 83 -4.17 -7.19 0.67
N ARG A 84 -3.40 -7.12 1.75
CA ARG A 84 -3.29 -5.91 2.56
C ARG A 84 -2.58 -4.83 1.75
N LEU A 85 -3.19 -3.65 1.65
CA LEU A 85 -2.62 -2.48 1.00
C LEU A 85 -2.43 -1.38 2.05
N TYR A 86 -1.18 -0.96 2.21
CA TYR A 86 -0.75 0.09 3.13
C TYR A 86 -0.60 1.40 2.37
N SER A 87 -1.10 2.50 2.91
CA SER A 87 -0.85 3.85 2.36
C SER A 87 0.57 4.30 2.62
N PHE A 88 1.01 5.39 1.99
CA PHE A 88 2.28 6.03 2.33
C PHE A 88 2.34 6.43 3.80
N LYS A 89 1.23 6.97 4.35
CA LYS A 89 1.11 7.27 5.78
C LYS A 89 1.39 6.03 6.65
N ASP A 90 0.83 4.88 6.30
CA ASP A 90 1.10 3.64 7.03
C ASP A 90 2.58 3.28 7.01
N ILE A 91 3.26 3.43 5.86
CA ILE A 91 4.70 3.17 5.73
C ILE A 91 5.51 4.10 6.65
N LEU A 92 5.16 5.39 6.72
CA LEU A 92 5.82 6.33 7.63
C LEU A 92 5.65 5.90 9.08
N VAL A 93 4.42 5.56 9.50
CA VAL A 93 4.14 5.10 10.86
C VAL A 93 4.90 3.81 11.18
N LEU A 94 4.95 2.83 10.26
CA LEU A 94 5.75 1.61 10.43
C LEU A 94 7.23 1.94 10.69
N LYS A 95 7.79 2.88 9.94
CA LYS A 95 9.19 3.31 10.09
C LYS A 95 9.45 4.01 11.41
N ILE A 96 8.50 4.82 11.90
CA ILE A 96 8.58 5.48 13.21
C ILE A 96 8.51 4.43 14.33
N VAL A 97 7.54 3.52 14.28
CA VAL A 97 7.40 2.42 15.26
C VAL A 97 8.69 1.62 15.37
N LYS A 98 9.28 1.24 14.22
CA LYS A 98 10.58 0.56 14.18
C LYS A 98 11.65 1.37 14.91
N ARG A 99 11.82 2.64 14.55
CA ARG A 99 12.86 3.50 15.15
C ARG A 99 12.70 3.63 16.66
N LEU A 100 11.48 3.81 17.15
CA LEU A 100 11.22 3.91 18.59
C LEU A 100 11.56 2.60 19.31
N LEU A 101 11.20 1.44 18.73
CA LEU A 101 11.57 0.14 19.27
C LEU A 101 13.09 -0.09 19.27
N ASP A 102 13.78 0.28 18.18
CA ASP A 102 15.23 0.14 18.06
C ASP A 102 15.98 0.99 19.12
N THR A 103 15.37 2.10 19.57
CA THR A 103 15.88 2.94 20.68
C THR A 103 15.54 2.43 22.08
N GLY A 104 14.82 1.31 22.20
CA GLY A 104 14.45 0.71 23.49
C GLY A 104 13.20 1.32 24.15
N ILE A 105 12.41 2.10 23.42
CA ILE A 105 11.17 2.68 23.95
C ILE A 105 10.13 1.58 24.13
N SER A 106 9.41 1.60 25.26
CA SER A 106 8.41 0.61 25.57
C SER A 106 7.26 0.59 24.55
N LEU A 107 6.74 -0.61 24.23
CA LEU A 107 5.63 -0.78 23.30
C LEU A 107 4.37 0.00 23.73
N HIS A 108 4.18 0.19 25.03
CA HIS A 108 3.08 0.99 25.58
C HIS A 108 3.16 2.45 25.12
N ASN A 109 4.30 3.10 25.31
CA ASN A 109 4.50 4.50 24.92
C ASN A 109 4.44 4.68 23.40
N ILE A 110 4.94 3.69 22.66
CA ILE A 110 4.86 3.70 21.20
C ILE A 110 3.39 3.69 20.74
N ARG A 111 2.52 2.92 21.41
CA ARG A 111 1.10 2.90 21.06
C ARG A 111 0.45 4.28 21.26
N VAL A 112 0.74 4.94 22.38
CA VAL A 112 0.27 6.32 22.64
C VAL A 112 0.74 7.27 21.54
N ALA A 113 2.04 7.26 21.23
CA ALA A 113 2.60 8.13 20.18
C ALA A 113 1.97 7.85 18.81
N VAL A 114 1.80 6.59 18.42
CA VAL A 114 1.19 6.20 17.14
C VAL A 114 -0.26 6.68 17.03
N ASP A 115 -1.04 6.60 18.10
CA ASP A 115 -2.43 7.06 18.09
C ASP A 115 -2.52 8.58 17.88
N HIS A 116 -1.55 9.35 18.37
CA HIS A 116 -1.43 10.79 18.05
C HIS A 116 -1.04 11.03 16.58
N LEU A 117 -0.07 10.27 16.04
CA LEU A 117 0.37 10.42 14.63
C LEU A 117 -0.76 10.09 13.64
N ARG A 118 -1.62 9.12 13.98
CA ARG A 118 -2.74 8.71 13.12
C ARG A 118 -3.80 9.80 12.95
N GLN A 119 -3.95 10.70 13.91
CA GLN A 119 -4.93 11.78 13.87
C GLN A 119 -4.50 12.94 12.95
N ARG A 120 -3.23 12.99 12.54
CA ARG A 120 -2.64 14.08 11.76
C ARG A 120 -2.44 13.73 10.28
N GLY A 121 -2.31 14.72 9.40
CA GLY A 121 -2.02 14.52 7.98
C GLY A 121 -0.57 14.11 7.71
N VAL A 122 -0.26 13.65 6.50
CA VAL A 122 1.12 13.33 6.10
C VAL A 122 2.04 14.55 6.16
N GLN A 123 1.51 15.74 5.81
CA GLN A 123 2.26 16.99 5.88
C GLN A 123 2.66 17.36 7.30
N ASP A 124 1.83 17.04 8.29
CA ASP A 124 2.15 17.28 9.70
C ASP A 124 3.28 16.36 10.18
N LEU A 125 3.34 15.12 9.69
CA LEU A 125 4.43 14.19 10.04
C LEU A 125 5.81 14.70 9.64
N ALA A 126 5.90 15.55 8.61
CA ALA A 126 7.16 16.14 8.17
C ALA A 126 7.71 17.18 9.17
N ASN A 127 6.83 17.82 9.95
CA ASN A 127 7.18 18.90 10.89
C ASN A 127 7.30 18.43 12.34
N ILE A 128 7.15 17.12 12.57
CA ILE A 128 7.17 16.53 13.91
C ILE A 128 8.59 16.08 14.27
N THR A 129 9.08 16.58 15.39
CA THR A 129 10.26 16.05 16.08
C THR A 129 9.79 15.22 17.28
N LEU A 130 10.04 13.92 17.26
CA LEU A 130 9.82 13.04 18.41
C LEU A 130 11.11 12.95 19.23
N PHE A 131 11.03 13.19 20.54
CA PHE A 131 12.13 12.93 21.47
C PHE A 131 11.65 12.07 22.66
N SER A 132 12.56 11.31 23.26
CA SER A 132 12.25 10.38 24.35
C SER A 132 13.20 10.55 25.51
N ASP A 133 12.69 10.49 26.75
CA ASP A 133 13.48 10.46 27.99
C ASP A 133 13.70 9.02 28.51
N GLY A 134 13.39 8.02 27.68
CA GLY A 134 13.45 6.60 28.01
C GLY A 134 12.15 6.05 28.61
N THR A 135 11.26 6.92 29.10
CA THR A 135 9.98 6.52 29.73
C THR A 135 8.77 7.17 29.09
N THR A 136 8.94 8.26 28.34
CA THR A 136 7.87 9.02 27.70
C THR A 136 8.33 9.47 26.31
N VAL A 137 7.42 9.47 25.34
CA VAL A 137 7.65 10.05 24.01
C VAL A 137 6.96 11.40 23.94
N TYR A 138 7.70 12.43 23.59
CA TYR A 138 7.21 13.78 23.44
C TYR A 138 7.21 14.18 21.97
N GLU A 139 6.23 14.99 21.60
CA GLU A 139 6.09 15.58 20.28
C GLU A 139 6.41 17.08 20.38
N CYS A 140 7.40 17.53 19.61
CA CYS A 140 7.62 18.96 19.35
C CYS A 140 7.24 19.26 17.90
N THR A 141 6.33 20.20 17.69
CA THR A 141 6.06 20.81 16.39
C THR A 141 6.85 22.10 16.29
N SER A 142 7.79 22.19 15.35
CA SER A 142 8.40 23.47 15.01
C SER A 142 7.39 24.27 14.20
N ALA A 143 6.88 25.36 14.76
CA ALA A 143 6.09 26.34 14.04
C ALA A 143 6.97 27.17 13.09
#